data_AF-A0A966ZBI0-F1
#
_entry.id   AF-A0A966ZBI0-F1
#
_cell.length_a   1.000
_cell.length_b   1.000
_cell.length_c   1.000
_cell.angle_alpha   90.00
_cell.angle_beta   90.00
_cell.angle_gamma   90.00
#
_symmetry.space_group_name_H-M   'P 1'
#
loop_
_entity.id
_entity.type
_entity.pdbx_description
1 polymer ?
#
loop_
_entity_poly.entity_id
_entity_poly.type
_entity_poly.pdbx_seq_one_letter_code
_entity_poly.pdbx_strand_id
1 'polypeptide(L)'
;MLRKWLPRILIATALASLLALAQLNVTQKRWYKGNLHTHTLNSDGDSTPDQVATWYREHKYNFLTLSDHNHLTDIAGLNAVHAAKEKFLLIPGEEVTDAYDKKPIHINSYNPASLGIPRHGTSVADTIQNNVNEILSTNGLPSLNHPNFGWAVTAQDLLAVKGLGLFEVYNGHPAVNNDGGGGFQSLDEMWDVLLTAGQKLYGIGVDDAHHFKQIGREFSNPGKGWIQVRASELSATAIAAAIAQGDFYASSGVQLSEVTTAGSDYRLTIEGADWEKMTTYFIGDGGKVLAKTFDRTAVYHFTGKEHYVRARVESSSGGKAWTQPVFPAR
;
A
#
# COMPACT_ATOMS: atom_id res chain seq x y z
N MET A 1 2.02 -72.03 42.66
CA MET A 1 2.24 -72.98 41.53
C MET A 1 1.27 -72.62 40.40
N LEU A 2 1.77 -72.73 39.17
CA LEU A 2 1.22 -72.21 37.91
C LEU A 2 -0.15 -72.79 37.49
N ARG A 3 -0.93 -71.96 36.76
CA ARG A 3 -1.62 -72.23 35.46
C ARG A 3 -2.41 -70.96 35.08
N LYS A 4 -1.97 -70.05 34.18
CA LYS A 4 -2.02 -70.05 32.69
C LYS A 4 -3.29 -70.74 32.14
N TRP A 5 -4.17 -70.18 31.32
CA TRP A 5 -4.10 -69.51 29.99
C TRP A 5 -5.47 -68.81 29.72
N LEU A 6 -5.68 -67.75 28.93
CA LEU A 6 -5.47 -67.55 27.48
C LEU A 6 -5.56 -66.04 27.10
N PRO A 7 -5.08 -65.65 25.89
CA PRO A 7 -4.88 -64.27 25.46
C PRO A 7 -6.07 -63.67 24.68
N ARG A 8 -6.35 -62.38 24.88
CA ARG A 8 -7.18 -61.58 23.96
C ARG A 8 -6.26 -60.82 23.00
N ILE A 9 -6.22 -61.30 21.76
CA ILE A 9 -5.52 -60.69 20.63
C ILE A 9 -6.53 -59.89 19.78
N LEU A 10 -6.18 -58.61 19.57
CA LEU A 10 -6.43 -57.75 18.39
C LEU A 10 -7.83 -57.70 17.76
N ILE A 11 -8.62 -56.68 18.13
CA ILE A 11 -9.44 -55.90 17.17
C ILE A 11 -9.47 -54.44 17.65
N ALA A 12 -8.49 -53.62 17.26
CA ALA A 12 -8.58 -52.16 17.40
C ALA A 12 -7.50 -51.41 16.59
N THR A 13 -7.26 -51.78 15.33
CA THR A 13 -6.34 -50.99 14.47
C THR A 13 -6.81 -51.00 13.01
N ALA A 14 -7.96 -50.40 12.73
CA ALA A 14 -8.38 -50.10 11.35
C ALA A 14 -9.32 -48.88 11.21
N LEU A 15 -9.37 -48.00 12.21
CA LEU A 15 -10.29 -46.84 12.20
C LEU A 15 -9.67 -45.57 12.81
N ALA A 16 -8.35 -45.38 12.66
CA ALA A 16 -7.65 -44.20 13.17
C ALA A 16 -6.65 -43.58 12.18
N SER A 17 -6.80 -43.84 10.87
CA SER A 17 -5.89 -43.33 9.84
C SER A 17 -6.57 -42.68 8.63
N LEU A 18 -7.86 -42.37 8.71
CA LEU A 18 -8.61 -41.68 7.63
C LEU A 18 -9.14 -40.28 8.01
N LEU A 19 -8.77 -39.75 9.16
CA LEU A 19 -9.23 -38.44 9.66
C LEU A 19 -8.05 -37.62 10.22
N ALA A 20 -7.02 -37.38 9.42
CA ALA A 20 -5.97 -36.40 9.76
C ALA A 20 -5.25 -35.83 8.52
N LEU A 21 -5.95 -35.73 7.39
CA LEU A 21 -5.54 -34.85 6.28
C LEU A 21 -6.64 -33.82 6.09
N ALA A 22 -6.90 -33.04 7.15
CA ALA A 22 -7.29 -31.66 6.92
C ALA A 22 -6.09 -31.04 6.19
N GLN A 23 -6.13 -31.05 4.86
CA GLN A 23 -5.32 -30.16 4.06
C GLN A 23 -5.64 -28.77 4.62
N LEU A 24 -4.72 -28.21 5.42
CA LEU A 24 -4.59 -26.78 5.53
C LEU A 24 -4.35 -26.33 4.08
N ASN A 25 -5.45 -26.04 3.38
CA ASN A 25 -5.40 -25.22 2.19
C ASN A 25 -4.90 -23.87 2.71
N VAL A 26 -3.58 -23.75 2.81
CA VAL A 26 -2.92 -22.46 2.90
C VAL A 26 -3.34 -21.78 1.60
N THR A 27 -4.37 -20.93 1.67
CA THR A 27 -4.84 -20.20 0.51
C THR A 27 -3.64 -19.42 -0.01
N GLN A 28 -3.12 -19.85 -1.16
CA GLN A 28 -1.92 -19.29 -1.74
C GLN A 28 -2.20 -17.81 -2.02
N LYS A 29 -1.47 -16.91 -1.33
CA LYS A 29 -1.57 -15.48 -1.62
C LYS A 29 -0.98 -15.20 -3.00
N ARG A 30 -1.57 -14.25 -3.71
CA ARG A 30 -1.07 -13.74 -5.01
C ARG A 30 -1.05 -12.23 -5.01
N TRP A 31 -0.29 -11.67 -5.94
CA TRP A 31 -0.20 -10.22 -6.16
C TRP A 31 -1.42 -9.71 -6.92
N TYR A 32 -2.01 -8.63 -6.42
CA TYR A 32 -3.06 -7.86 -7.08
C TYR A 32 -2.59 -6.41 -7.25
N LYS A 33 -2.59 -5.94 -8.49
CA LYS A 33 -2.25 -4.56 -8.82
C LYS A 33 -3.45 -3.66 -8.52
N GLY A 34 -3.26 -2.54 -7.85
CA GLY A 34 -4.34 -1.58 -7.66
C GLY A 34 -3.89 -0.14 -7.49
N ASN A 35 -4.81 0.77 -7.79
CA ASN A 35 -4.63 2.20 -7.50
C ASN A 35 -5.57 2.62 -6.37
N LEU A 36 -5.08 3.53 -5.53
CA LEU A 36 -5.77 3.98 -4.33
C LEU A 36 -6.21 5.45 -4.38
N HIS A 37 -5.75 6.24 -5.35
CA HIS A 37 -6.03 7.67 -5.41
C HIS A 37 -6.41 8.07 -6.84
N THR A 38 -7.68 8.38 -7.06
CA THR A 38 -8.23 8.75 -8.36
C THR A 38 -9.53 9.53 -8.20
N HIS A 39 -9.69 10.55 -9.03
CA HIS A 39 -10.82 11.46 -9.04
C HIS A 39 -11.71 11.28 -10.27
N THR A 40 -12.99 11.58 -10.10
CA THR A 40 -14.03 11.47 -11.12
C THR A 40 -14.82 12.79 -11.20
N LEU A 41 -15.85 12.83 -12.05
CA LEU A 41 -16.80 13.94 -12.11
C LEU A 41 -17.63 14.14 -10.82
N ASN A 42 -17.49 13.27 -9.82
CA ASN A 42 -18.11 13.46 -8.51
C ASN A 42 -17.34 14.47 -7.62
N SER A 43 -16.09 14.80 -7.97
CA SER A 43 -15.35 15.94 -7.43
C SER A 43 -14.87 16.86 -8.56
N ASP A 44 -13.66 16.65 -9.06
CA ASP A 44 -12.91 17.54 -9.94
C ASP A 44 -12.13 16.79 -11.04
N GLY A 45 -12.37 15.48 -11.20
CA GLY A 45 -11.90 14.70 -12.34
C GLY A 45 -12.69 15.00 -13.62
N ASP A 46 -12.10 14.67 -14.76
CA ASP A 46 -12.68 14.97 -16.08
C ASP A 46 -13.65 13.90 -16.62
N SER A 47 -13.79 12.75 -15.93
CA SER A 47 -14.46 11.56 -16.44
C SER A 47 -15.37 10.90 -15.41
N THR A 48 -16.42 10.19 -15.87
CA THR A 48 -17.39 9.55 -14.95
C THR A 48 -16.75 8.39 -14.17
N PRO A 49 -17.31 8.00 -13.02
CA PRO A 49 -16.89 6.80 -12.29
C PRO A 49 -16.79 5.53 -13.17
N ASP A 50 -17.75 5.33 -14.09
CA ASP A 50 -17.76 4.20 -15.04
C ASP A 50 -16.60 4.26 -16.05
N GLN A 51 -16.31 5.44 -16.61
CA GLN A 51 -15.19 5.62 -17.54
C GLN A 51 -13.85 5.38 -16.86
N VAL A 52 -13.69 5.92 -15.64
CA VAL A 52 -12.50 5.75 -14.82
C VAL A 52 -12.31 4.27 -14.45
N ALA A 53 -13.34 3.60 -13.93
CA ALA A 53 -13.29 2.18 -13.61
C ALA A 53 -12.97 1.31 -14.83
N THR A 54 -13.55 1.64 -15.99
CA THR A 54 -13.27 0.97 -17.27
C THR A 54 -11.81 1.07 -17.64
N TRP A 55 -11.22 2.28 -17.53
CA TRP A 55 -9.80 2.48 -17.86
C TRP A 55 -8.91 1.54 -17.03
N TYR A 56 -9.03 1.54 -15.70
CA TYR A 56 -8.17 0.72 -14.85
C TYR A 56 -8.35 -0.78 -15.10
N ARG A 57 -9.60 -1.24 -15.28
CA ARG A 57 -9.91 -2.63 -15.63
C ARG A 57 -9.21 -3.05 -16.93
N GLU A 58 -9.29 -2.22 -17.96
CA GLU A 58 -8.69 -2.50 -19.26
C GLU A 58 -7.16 -2.46 -19.23
N HIS A 59 -6.58 -1.64 -18.35
CA HIS A 59 -5.15 -1.50 -18.10
C HIS A 59 -4.60 -2.49 -17.04
N LYS A 60 -5.31 -3.60 -16.82
CA LYS A 60 -4.87 -4.76 -16.02
C LYS A 60 -4.63 -4.45 -14.54
N TYR A 61 -5.30 -3.45 -14.00
CA TYR A 61 -5.45 -3.32 -12.56
C TYR A 61 -6.46 -4.36 -12.08
N ASN A 62 -6.28 -4.85 -10.87
CA ASN A 62 -7.17 -5.77 -10.19
C ASN A 62 -8.11 -5.06 -9.24
N PHE A 63 -7.72 -3.91 -8.70
CA PHE A 63 -8.64 -3.08 -7.94
C PHE A 63 -8.38 -1.60 -8.14
N LEU A 64 -9.41 -0.82 -7.84
CA LEU A 64 -9.37 0.64 -7.87
C LEU A 64 -10.19 1.19 -6.70
N THR A 65 -9.65 2.18 -6.02
CA THR A 65 -10.42 3.05 -5.14
C THR A 65 -10.79 4.32 -5.91
N LEU A 66 -12.07 4.67 -5.91
CA LEU A 66 -12.51 6.02 -6.29
C LEU A 66 -12.45 6.88 -5.02
N SER A 67 -11.68 7.95 -5.04
CA SER A 67 -11.35 8.75 -3.86
C SER A 67 -11.72 10.23 -4.06
N ASP A 68 -12.93 10.47 -4.59
CA ASP A 68 -13.42 11.82 -4.85
C ASP A 68 -13.37 12.69 -3.57
N HIS A 69 -13.05 13.98 -3.72
CA HIS A 69 -12.97 14.93 -2.62
C HIS A 69 -14.28 15.01 -1.81
N ASN A 70 -14.20 14.63 -0.53
CA ASN A 70 -15.32 14.68 0.42
C ASN A 70 -16.60 14.00 -0.10
N HIS A 71 -16.45 12.99 -0.96
CA HIS A 71 -17.55 12.29 -1.60
C HIS A 71 -17.29 10.78 -1.65
N LEU A 72 -18.25 10.01 -1.15
CA LEU A 72 -18.21 8.55 -1.19
C LEU A 72 -19.12 8.05 -2.31
N THR A 73 -18.52 7.71 -3.45
CA THR A 73 -19.23 7.18 -4.61
C THR A 73 -19.88 5.83 -4.28
N ASP A 74 -21.18 5.66 -4.57
CA ASP A 74 -21.84 4.35 -4.47
C ASP A 74 -21.32 3.42 -5.58
N ILE A 75 -20.48 2.47 -5.20
CA ILE A 75 -19.85 1.52 -6.11
C ILE A 75 -20.67 0.25 -6.34
N ALA A 76 -21.82 0.04 -5.68
CA ALA A 76 -22.56 -1.21 -5.81
C ALA A 76 -23.01 -1.47 -7.26
N GLY A 77 -23.58 -0.45 -7.89
CA GLY A 77 -23.96 -0.50 -9.31
C GLY A 77 -22.77 -0.65 -10.25
N LEU A 78 -21.66 0.03 -9.96
CA LEU A 78 -20.42 -0.07 -10.75
C LEU A 78 -19.80 -1.46 -10.63
N ASN A 79 -19.73 -2.04 -9.43
CA ASN A 79 -19.23 -3.40 -9.23
C ASN A 79 -20.13 -4.45 -9.90
N ALA A 80 -21.44 -4.24 -9.98
CA ALA A 80 -22.32 -5.14 -10.73
C ALA A 80 -21.96 -5.21 -12.24
N VAL A 81 -21.32 -4.17 -12.79
CA VAL A 81 -20.91 -4.08 -14.20
C VAL A 81 -19.43 -4.42 -14.40
N HIS A 82 -18.55 -3.91 -13.54
CA HIS A 82 -17.10 -4.00 -13.72
C HIS A 82 -16.46 -5.12 -12.94
N ALA A 83 -17.00 -5.49 -11.77
CA ALA A 83 -16.36 -6.47 -10.93
C ALA A 83 -16.35 -7.83 -11.62
N ALA A 84 -15.20 -8.45 -11.58
CA ALA A 84 -15.00 -9.77 -12.14
C ALA A 84 -14.09 -10.54 -11.19
N LYS A 85 -14.55 -11.72 -10.79
CA LYS A 85 -13.85 -12.59 -9.84
C LYS A 85 -12.38 -12.74 -10.26
N GLU A 86 -11.48 -12.40 -9.34
CA GLU A 86 -10.02 -12.42 -9.52
C GLU A 86 -9.49 -11.59 -10.68
N LYS A 87 -10.27 -10.65 -11.19
CA LYS A 87 -9.90 -9.81 -12.33
C LYS A 87 -10.01 -8.33 -12.02
N PHE A 88 -11.12 -7.87 -11.43
CA PHE A 88 -11.34 -6.46 -11.11
C PHE A 88 -12.33 -6.28 -9.96
N LEU A 89 -12.10 -5.26 -9.12
CA LEU A 89 -12.97 -4.87 -8.01
C LEU A 89 -12.82 -3.37 -7.72
N LEU A 90 -13.93 -2.64 -7.57
CA LEU A 90 -13.92 -1.33 -6.94
C LEU A 90 -13.97 -1.49 -5.42
N ILE A 91 -13.17 -0.69 -4.72
CA ILE A 91 -13.16 -0.56 -3.27
C ILE A 91 -13.65 0.85 -2.91
N PRO A 92 -14.52 1.03 -1.91
CA PRO A 92 -14.99 2.35 -1.52
C PRO A 92 -13.82 3.20 -1.03
N GLY A 93 -13.88 4.50 -1.31
CA GLY A 93 -12.97 5.47 -0.72
C GLY A 93 -13.45 6.90 -0.92
N GLU A 94 -12.72 7.81 -0.30
CA GLU A 94 -12.92 9.24 -0.34
C GLU A 94 -11.56 9.91 -0.08
N GLU A 95 -11.39 11.13 -0.57
CA GLU A 95 -10.31 12.02 -0.13
C GLU A 95 -10.89 13.06 0.83
N VAL A 96 -10.63 12.90 2.13
CA VAL A 96 -11.01 13.91 3.13
C VAL A 96 -10.10 15.12 2.94
N THR A 97 -10.70 16.21 2.47
CA THR A 97 -10.00 17.40 1.99
C THR A 97 -10.24 18.57 2.95
N ASP A 98 -9.15 19.04 3.55
CA ASP A 98 -9.12 20.13 4.53
C ASP A 98 -7.92 21.05 4.25
N ALA A 99 -7.74 22.09 5.04
CA ALA A 99 -6.57 22.95 4.99
C ALA A 99 -6.33 23.62 6.34
N TYR A 100 -5.08 23.98 6.64
CA TYR A 100 -4.75 24.85 7.77
C TYR A 100 -3.83 25.98 7.31
N ASP A 101 -4.21 27.24 7.54
CA ASP A 101 -3.44 28.42 7.10
C ASP A 101 -3.00 28.34 5.62
N LYS A 102 -3.96 28.04 4.73
CA LYS A 102 -3.77 27.83 3.28
C LYS A 102 -2.90 26.64 2.87
N LYS A 103 -2.40 25.85 3.82
CA LYS A 103 -1.70 24.60 3.54
C LYS A 103 -2.74 23.51 3.27
N PRO A 104 -2.83 22.95 2.06
CA PRO A 104 -3.75 21.85 1.77
C PRO A 104 -3.38 20.61 2.59
N ILE A 105 -4.39 19.96 3.18
CA ILE A 105 -4.23 18.74 3.96
C ILE A 105 -5.27 17.75 3.45
N HIS A 106 -4.80 16.72 2.75
CA HIS A 106 -5.69 15.70 2.23
C HIS A 106 -5.33 14.33 2.80
N ILE A 107 -6.37 13.57 3.17
CA ILE A 107 -6.22 12.24 3.75
C ILE A 107 -7.24 11.31 3.09
N ASN A 108 -6.76 10.31 2.36
CA ASN A 108 -7.63 9.29 1.84
C ASN A 108 -8.11 8.34 2.94
N SER A 109 -9.36 7.91 2.80
CA SER A 109 -9.99 6.87 3.60
C SER A 109 -10.27 5.67 2.71
N TYR A 110 -9.64 4.52 2.98
CA TYR A 110 -9.83 3.32 2.18
C TYR A 110 -10.78 2.34 2.84
N ASN A 111 -11.73 1.84 2.03
CA ASN A 111 -12.80 0.93 2.43
C ASN A 111 -13.61 1.40 3.65
N PRO A 112 -14.02 2.70 3.75
CA PRO A 112 -14.84 3.16 4.86
C PRO A 112 -16.26 2.59 4.78
N ALA A 113 -16.91 2.48 5.94
CA ALA A 113 -18.32 2.11 6.05
C ALA A 113 -19.27 3.27 5.76
N SER A 114 -18.79 4.51 5.86
CA SER A 114 -19.56 5.75 5.60
C SER A 114 -18.62 6.89 5.24
N LEU A 115 -19.15 7.95 4.62
CA LEU A 115 -18.44 9.19 4.35
C LEU A 115 -17.90 9.81 5.65
N GLY A 116 -16.61 10.17 5.68
CA GLY A 116 -15.98 10.96 6.73
C GLY A 116 -16.17 12.45 6.48
N ILE A 117 -16.40 13.21 7.55
CA ILE A 117 -16.57 14.67 7.44
C ILE A 117 -15.29 15.38 7.87
N PRO A 118 -14.72 16.28 7.04
CA PRO A 118 -13.53 17.05 7.40
C PRO A 118 -13.61 17.70 8.79
N ARG A 119 -12.56 17.51 9.60
CA ARG A 119 -12.43 17.99 10.98
C ARG A 119 -11.23 18.92 11.12
N HIS A 120 -11.46 20.20 10.82
CA HIS A 120 -10.45 21.24 10.95
C HIS A 120 -9.86 21.31 12.37
N GLY A 121 -8.55 21.52 12.46
CA GLY A 121 -7.81 21.63 13.71
C GLY A 121 -7.27 23.03 13.99
N THR A 122 -6.44 23.15 15.02
CA THR A 122 -5.76 24.42 15.40
C THR A 122 -4.31 24.51 14.91
N SER A 123 -3.84 23.50 14.19
CA SER A 123 -2.53 23.42 13.56
C SER A 123 -2.58 22.42 12.40
N VAL A 124 -1.50 22.32 11.63
CA VAL A 124 -1.36 21.25 10.61
C VAL A 124 -1.48 19.88 11.27
N ALA A 125 -0.73 19.63 12.35
CA ALA A 125 -0.76 18.37 13.08
C ALA A 125 -2.14 18.05 13.67
N ASP A 126 -2.83 19.03 14.26
CA ASP A 126 -4.18 18.82 14.82
C ASP A 126 -5.20 18.53 13.73
N THR A 127 -5.11 19.24 12.59
CA THR A 127 -6.02 19.02 11.45
C THR A 127 -5.83 17.62 10.89
N ILE A 128 -4.58 17.15 10.77
CA ILE A 128 -4.29 15.78 10.36
C ILE A 128 -4.83 14.79 11.39
N GLN A 129 -4.55 14.98 12.68
CA GLN A 129 -4.98 14.06 13.73
C GLN A 129 -6.51 13.95 13.82
N ASN A 130 -7.22 15.07 13.71
CA ASN A 130 -8.68 15.11 13.75
C ASN A 130 -9.30 14.36 12.57
N ASN A 131 -8.78 14.57 11.36
CA ASN A 131 -9.24 13.87 10.15
C ASN A 131 -8.87 12.37 10.18
N VAL A 132 -7.70 12.00 10.71
CA VAL A 132 -7.35 10.59 10.96
C VAL A 132 -8.36 9.93 11.92
N ASN A 133 -8.74 10.62 13.00
CA ASN A 133 -9.71 10.10 13.96
C ASN A 133 -11.11 9.94 13.33
N GLU A 134 -11.54 10.90 12.50
CA GLU A 134 -12.79 10.80 11.75
C GLU A 134 -12.78 9.57 10.84
N ILE A 135 -11.72 9.38 10.04
CA ILE A 135 -11.59 8.24 9.12
C ILE A 135 -11.63 6.91 9.87
N LEU A 136 -10.90 6.81 10.99
CA LEU A 136 -10.93 5.61 11.83
C LEU A 136 -12.34 5.35 12.40
N SER A 137 -13.11 6.40 12.72
CA SER A 137 -14.49 6.27 13.22
C SER A 137 -15.46 5.72 12.16
N THR A 138 -15.14 5.86 10.87
CA THR A 138 -15.91 5.26 9.76
C THR A 138 -15.41 3.86 9.38
N ASN A 139 -14.48 3.27 10.16
CA ASN A 139 -13.75 2.03 9.84
C ASN A 139 -12.88 2.13 8.57
N GLY A 140 -12.55 3.34 8.12
CA GLY A 140 -11.64 3.57 7.01
C GLY A 140 -10.18 3.40 7.43
N LEU A 141 -9.33 3.11 6.44
CA LEU A 141 -7.87 3.09 6.62
C LEU A 141 -7.29 4.45 6.16
N PRO A 142 -6.75 5.27 7.07
CA PRO A 142 -6.27 6.60 6.74
C PRO A 142 -4.90 6.58 6.04
N SER A 143 -4.78 7.39 4.99
CA SER A 143 -3.56 7.63 4.21
C SER A 143 -3.33 9.12 4.03
N LEU A 144 -2.18 9.64 4.46
CA LEU A 144 -1.84 11.03 4.17
C LEU A 144 -1.42 11.14 2.71
N ASN A 145 -2.07 12.04 1.99
CA ASN A 145 -1.81 12.22 0.57
C ASN A 145 -0.76 13.31 0.36
N HIS A 146 0.11 13.10 -0.64
CA HIS A 146 1.06 14.07 -1.23
C HIS A 146 1.47 15.24 -0.29
N PRO A 147 2.10 14.98 0.86
CA PRO A 147 2.26 15.96 1.95
C PRO A 147 3.05 17.22 1.55
N ASN A 148 3.91 17.11 0.54
CA ASN A 148 4.70 18.22 0.02
C ASN A 148 4.05 18.94 -1.18
N PHE A 149 2.80 18.60 -1.52
CA PHE A 149 1.97 19.44 -2.37
C PHE A 149 1.77 20.79 -1.67
N GLY A 150 2.13 21.88 -2.36
CA GLY A 150 2.18 23.22 -1.75
C GLY A 150 3.16 23.36 -0.58
N TRP A 151 4.08 22.40 -0.38
CA TRP A 151 4.98 22.33 0.79
C TRP A 151 4.23 22.38 2.13
N ALA A 152 3.04 21.78 2.17
CA ALA A 152 2.07 21.93 3.24
C ALA A 152 2.51 21.28 4.56
N VAL A 153 2.94 20.02 4.50
CA VAL A 153 3.16 19.16 5.66
C VAL A 153 4.63 18.73 5.73
N THR A 154 5.21 18.80 6.92
CA THR A 154 6.58 18.36 7.20
C THR A 154 6.61 17.06 8.00
N ALA A 155 7.75 16.37 8.03
CA ALA A 155 7.94 15.21 8.92
C ALA A 155 7.66 15.57 10.39
N GLN A 156 8.00 16.79 10.81
CA GLN A 156 7.83 17.26 12.19
C GLN A 156 6.36 17.38 12.59
N ASP A 157 5.48 17.79 11.66
CA ASP A 157 4.03 17.83 11.89
C ASP A 157 3.47 16.42 12.14
N LEU A 158 4.06 15.41 11.50
CA LEU A 158 3.59 14.02 11.51
C LEU A 158 4.08 13.19 12.71
N LEU A 159 5.17 13.60 13.39
CA LEU A 159 5.71 12.85 14.53
C LEU A 159 4.70 12.65 15.68
N ALA A 160 3.80 13.62 15.87
CA ALA A 160 2.77 13.58 16.90
C ALA A 160 1.52 12.79 16.47
N VAL A 161 1.26 12.66 15.17
CA VAL A 161 0.06 12.02 14.63
C VAL A 161 0.04 10.53 14.98
N LYS A 162 -1.12 10.04 15.42
CA LYS A 162 -1.40 8.65 15.80
C LYS A 162 -2.52 8.09 14.94
N GLY A 163 -2.46 6.80 14.66
CA GLY A 163 -3.48 6.09 13.88
C GLY A 163 -3.33 6.22 12.36
N LEU A 164 -2.39 7.04 11.88
CA LEU A 164 -2.05 7.13 10.46
C LEU A 164 -1.31 5.85 10.04
N GLY A 165 -1.93 5.04 9.16
CA GLY A 165 -1.38 3.76 8.74
C GLY A 165 -0.60 3.83 7.42
N LEU A 166 -0.97 4.77 6.54
CA LEU A 166 -0.43 4.89 5.19
C LEU A 166 0.01 6.32 4.87
N PHE A 167 0.92 6.43 3.90
CA PHE A 167 1.52 7.67 3.45
C PHE A 167 1.90 7.56 1.96
N GLU A 168 1.58 8.56 1.16
CA GLU A 168 2.02 8.58 -0.23
C GLU A 168 3.52 8.88 -0.34
N VAL A 169 4.32 7.84 -0.63
CA VAL A 169 5.75 7.99 -0.94
C VAL A 169 5.96 8.36 -2.42
N TYR A 170 4.95 8.11 -3.24
CA TYR A 170 4.89 8.55 -4.63
C TYR A 170 3.46 8.90 -5.02
N ASN A 171 3.30 10.05 -5.66
CA ASN A 171 2.06 10.49 -6.27
C ASN A 171 2.31 10.95 -7.71
N GLY A 172 1.46 10.49 -8.63
CA GLY A 172 1.55 10.72 -10.07
C GLY A 172 1.15 12.14 -10.52
N HIS A 173 0.52 12.93 -9.65
CA HIS A 173 0.09 14.29 -9.95
C HIS A 173 1.29 15.21 -10.21
N PRO A 174 1.31 15.96 -11.33
CA PRO A 174 2.50 16.68 -11.81
C PRO A 174 2.95 17.83 -10.90
N ALA A 175 2.08 18.30 -10.02
CA ALA A 175 2.40 19.34 -9.04
C ALA A 175 3.01 18.80 -7.72
N VAL A 176 3.10 17.48 -7.55
CA VAL A 176 3.66 16.87 -6.34
C VAL A 176 5.17 16.74 -6.45
N ASN A 177 5.88 17.20 -5.41
CA ASN A 177 7.33 17.32 -5.41
C ASN A 177 7.99 16.06 -4.84
N ASN A 178 7.72 14.88 -5.41
CA ASN A 178 8.13 13.57 -4.85
C ASN A 178 9.60 13.52 -4.37
N ASP A 179 10.54 14.05 -5.17
CA ASP A 179 11.98 14.06 -4.87
C ASP A 179 12.43 15.25 -3.98
N GLY A 180 11.51 16.05 -3.46
CA GLY A 180 11.82 17.25 -2.66
C GLY A 180 12.43 18.38 -3.51
N GLY A 181 13.14 19.30 -2.87
CA GLY A 181 13.82 20.40 -3.55
C GLY A 181 13.94 21.67 -2.72
N GLY A 182 14.91 22.53 -3.06
CA GLY A 182 15.04 23.86 -2.44
C GLY A 182 15.29 23.84 -0.92
N GLY A 183 15.84 22.75 -0.38
CA GLY A 183 16.05 22.56 1.06
C GLY A 183 14.90 21.81 1.78
N PHE A 184 13.85 21.43 1.06
CA PHE A 184 12.78 20.59 1.57
C PHE A 184 13.02 19.12 1.26
N GLN A 185 12.59 18.25 2.18
CA GLN A 185 12.73 16.81 2.10
C GLN A 185 11.92 16.21 0.94
N SER A 186 12.47 15.17 0.34
CA SER A 186 11.72 14.21 -0.48
C SER A 186 10.72 13.42 0.37
N LEU A 187 9.75 12.78 -0.29
CA LEU A 187 8.80 11.89 0.38
C LEU A 187 9.49 10.66 0.98
N ASP A 188 10.54 10.15 0.34
CA ASP A 188 11.41 9.10 0.88
C ASP A 188 12.05 9.53 2.21
N GLU A 189 12.66 10.72 2.26
CA GLU A 189 13.32 11.24 3.47
C GLU A 189 12.32 11.53 4.58
N MET A 190 11.14 12.06 4.24
CA MET A 190 10.06 12.28 5.21
C MET A 190 9.62 10.95 5.84
N TRP A 191 9.42 9.92 5.01
CA TRP A 191 9.06 8.59 5.48
C TRP A 191 10.14 8.00 6.40
N ASP A 192 11.41 8.12 6.04
CA ASP A 192 12.54 7.64 6.84
C ASP A 192 12.62 8.30 8.22
N VAL A 193 12.29 9.61 8.33
CA VAL A 193 12.22 10.30 9.64
C VAL A 193 11.16 9.66 10.54
N LEU A 194 9.97 9.37 10.00
CA LEU A 194 8.86 8.78 10.76
C LEU A 194 9.16 7.34 11.19
N LEU A 195 9.74 6.55 10.29
CA LEU A 195 10.17 5.18 10.59
C LEU A 195 11.27 5.16 11.65
N THR A 196 12.23 6.08 11.58
CA THR A 196 13.31 6.22 12.58
C THR A 196 12.76 6.61 13.95
N ALA A 197 11.69 7.40 13.99
CA ALA A 197 10.98 7.73 15.23
C ALA A 197 10.13 6.57 15.79
N GLY A 198 10.15 5.41 15.14
CA GLY A 198 9.45 4.20 15.57
C GLY A 198 7.97 4.14 15.15
N GLN A 199 7.53 5.02 14.25
CA GLN A 199 6.18 4.92 13.69
C GLN A 199 6.10 3.73 12.72
N LYS A 200 5.02 2.95 12.83
CA LYS A 200 4.67 1.92 11.84
C LYS A 200 3.77 2.55 10.78
N LEU A 201 4.39 3.00 9.70
CA LEU A 201 3.74 3.73 8.61
C LEU A 201 4.16 3.10 7.27
N TYR A 202 3.20 2.79 6.41
CA TYR A 202 3.47 2.14 5.13
C TYR A 202 3.37 3.12 3.95
N GLY A 203 4.33 3.03 3.03
CA GLY A 203 4.44 3.89 1.86
C GLY A 203 3.64 3.34 0.68
N ILE A 204 2.73 4.13 0.12
CA ILE A 204 1.95 3.80 -1.08
C ILE A 204 2.40 4.63 -2.28
N GLY A 205 2.23 4.07 -3.48
CA GLY A 205 2.40 4.74 -4.75
C GLY A 205 1.06 4.84 -5.44
N VAL A 206 0.67 6.04 -5.87
CA VAL A 206 -0.66 6.29 -6.44
C VAL A 206 -0.60 7.17 -7.69
N ASP A 207 -1.74 7.27 -8.38
CA ASP A 207 -1.85 8.10 -9.57
C ASP A 207 -2.29 9.52 -9.23
N ASP A 208 -3.31 9.63 -8.39
CA ASP A 208 -4.03 10.88 -8.14
C ASP A 208 -4.59 11.46 -9.47
N ALA A 209 -5.12 10.54 -10.28
CA ALA A 209 -5.54 10.82 -11.64
C ALA A 209 -6.82 11.65 -11.66
N HIS A 210 -6.77 12.74 -12.41
CA HIS A 210 -7.91 13.63 -12.68
C HIS A 210 -8.27 13.66 -14.18
N HIS A 211 -7.34 13.27 -15.06
CA HIS A 211 -7.45 13.46 -16.51
C HIS A 211 -7.35 12.13 -17.25
N PHE A 212 -8.46 11.70 -17.84
CA PHE A 212 -8.56 10.49 -18.69
C PHE A 212 -8.86 10.83 -20.15
N LYS A 213 -9.30 12.06 -20.44
CA LYS A 213 -9.60 12.53 -21.81
C LYS A 213 -8.43 13.21 -22.49
N GLN A 214 -7.46 13.71 -21.71
CA GLN A 214 -6.28 14.41 -22.18
C GLN A 214 -5.04 13.70 -21.64
N ILE A 215 -4.02 13.52 -22.49
CA ILE A 215 -2.76 12.84 -22.10
C ILE A 215 -1.60 13.81 -22.32
N GLY A 216 -0.78 13.99 -21.29
CA GLY A 216 0.33 14.95 -21.31
C GLY A 216 1.14 14.93 -20.02
N ARG A 217 2.18 15.78 -19.94
CA ARG A 217 3.03 15.87 -18.74
C ARG A 217 2.44 16.82 -17.69
N GLU A 218 1.63 17.75 -18.15
CA GLU A 218 0.91 18.75 -17.39
C GLU A 218 -0.39 18.21 -16.78
N PHE A 219 -0.87 17.08 -17.27
CA PHE A 219 -2.11 16.46 -16.82
C PHE A 219 -1.85 15.39 -15.77
N SER A 220 -2.70 15.36 -14.74
CA SER A 220 -2.71 14.24 -13.78
C SER A 220 -3.36 13.01 -14.42
N ASN A 221 -2.56 12.25 -15.16
CA ASN A 221 -2.98 11.06 -15.90
C ASN A 221 -2.82 9.77 -15.07
N PRO A 222 -3.62 8.73 -15.35
CA PRO A 222 -3.49 7.43 -14.69
C PRO A 222 -2.26 6.64 -15.17
N GLY A 223 -1.88 5.60 -14.42
CA GLY A 223 -0.81 4.65 -14.77
C GLY A 223 0.62 5.09 -14.40
N LYS A 224 0.76 6.06 -13.51
CA LYS A 224 2.03 6.60 -12.98
C LYS A 224 2.50 5.92 -11.70
N GLY A 225 1.58 5.59 -10.80
CA GLY A 225 1.84 4.94 -9.53
C GLY A 225 0.81 3.88 -9.23
N TRP A 226 1.19 2.86 -8.45
CA TRP A 226 0.27 1.82 -7.98
C TRP A 226 0.87 1.06 -6.79
N ILE A 227 0.05 0.21 -6.18
CA ILE A 227 0.50 -0.82 -5.25
C ILE A 227 0.24 -2.22 -5.79
N GLN A 228 1.04 -3.17 -5.33
CA GLN A 228 0.91 -4.59 -5.59
C GLN A 228 0.68 -5.29 -4.26
N VAL A 229 -0.56 -5.72 -4.02
CA VAL A 229 -1.03 -6.26 -2.73
C VAL A 229 -1.00 -7.78 -2.77
N ARG A 230 -0.39 -8.41 -1.76
CA ARG A 230 -0.37 -9.86 -1.63
C ARG A 230 -1.54 -10.31 -0.75
N ALA A 231 -2.59 -10.84 -1.37
CA ALA A 231 -3.79 -11.29 -0.68
C ALA A 231 -4.24 -12.69 -1.13
N SER A 232 -5.05 -13.36 -0.32
CA SER A 232 -5.58 -14.69 -0.60
C SER A 232 -6.66 -14.70 -1.69
N GLU A 233 -7.37 -13.58 -1.87
CA GLU A 233 -8.47 -13.41 -2.81
C GLU A 233 -8.64 -11.92 -3.16
N LEU A 234 -9.27 -11.65 -4.30
CA LEU A 234 -9.65 -10.30 -4.69
C LEU A 234 -11.00 -9.93 -4.05
N SER A 235 -10.96 -9.51 -2.78
CA SER A 235 -12.11 -8.96 -2.05
C SER A 235 -11.70 -7.69 -1.31
N ALA A 236 -12.64 -6.76 -1.08
CA ALA A 236 -12.35 -5.48 -0.43
C ALA A 236 -11.75 -5.71 0.97
N THR A 237 -12.32 -6.66 1.73
CA THR A 237 -11.82 -7.08 3.04
C THR A 237 -10.39 -7.64 2.98
N ALA A 238 -10.11 -8.57 2.06
CA ALA A 238 -8.78 -9.19 1.98
C ALA A 238 -7.71 -8.20 1.52
N ILE A 239 -8.04 -7.32 0.56
CA ILE A 239 -7.14 -6.28 0.07
C ILE A 239 -6.87 -5.24 1.16
N ALA A 240 -7.91 -4.69 1.80
CA ALA A 240 -7.76 -3.71 2.88
C ALA A 240 -6.98 -4.29 4.07
N ALA A 241 -7.23 -5.54 4.45
CA ALA A 241 -6.50 -6.21 5.52
C ALA A 241 -5.02 -6.41 5.18
N ALA A 242 -4.69 -6.77 3.93
CA ALA A 242 -3.31 -6.90 3.47
C ALA A 242 -2.59 -5.55 3.44
N ILE A 243 -3.25 -4.49 2.98
CA ILE A 243 -2.70 -3.13 3.00
C ILE A 243 -2.44 -2.68 4.44
N ALA A 244 -3.40 -2.85 5.36
CA ALA A 244 -3.25 -2.50 6.77
C ALA A 244 -2.10 -3.25 7.49
N GLN A 245 -1.71 -4.42 6.98
CA GLN A 245 -0.60 -5.23 7.50
C GLN A 245 0.74 -4.96 6.77
N GLY A 246 0.76 -4.08 5.77
CA GLY A 246 1.96 -3.82 4.97
C GLY A 246 2.32 -4.95 4.00
N ASP A 247 1.39 -5.85 3.67
CA ASP A 247 1.63 -6.99 2.76
C ASP A 247 1.49 -6.57 1.29
N PHE A 248 2.29 -5.57 0.90
CA PHE A 248 2.30 -4.99 -0.45
C PHE A 248 3.64 -4.33 -0.78
N TYR A 249 3.84 -3.89 -2.02
CA TYR A 249 4.86 -2.91 -2.38
C TYR A 249 4.26 -1.81 -3.26
N ALA A 250 4.83 -0.61 -3.20
CA ALA A 250 4.49 0.52 -4.07
C ALA A 250 5.40 0.54 -5.30
N SER A 251 4.90 1.09 -6.40
CA SER A 251 5.66 1.19 -7.65
C SER A 251 5.23 2.38 -8.49
N SER A 252 6.18 2.92 -9.24
CA SER A 252 5.97 3.87 -10.34
C SER A 252 6.54 3.37 -11.67
N GLY A 253 6.78 2.06 -11.78
CA GLY A 253 7.38 1.46 -12.99
C GLY A 253 8.01 0.09 -12.77
N VAL A 254 8.61 -0.14 -11.59
CA VAL A 254 9.35 -1.37 -11.30
C VAL A 254 8.42 -2.45 -10.75
N GLN A 255 8.53 -3.67 -11.27
CA GLN A 255 7.76 -4.82 -10.80
C GLN A 255 8.65 -5.79 -10.02
N LEU A 256 8.11 -6.29 -8.91
CA LEU A 256 8.74 -7.31 -8.07
C LEU A 256 7.87 -8.57 -8.12
N SER A 257 8.48 -9.70 -8.45
CA SER A 257 7.82 -11.01 -8.42
C SER A 257 7.80 -11.60 -7.00
N GLU A 258 8.80 -11.26 -6.20
CA GLU A 258 8.96 -11.74 -4.83
C GLU A 258 9.40 -10.61 -3.91
N VAL A 259 8.76 -10.54 -2.74
CA VAL A 259 9.19 -9.75 -1.57
C VAL A 259 8.99 -10.64 -0.35
N THR A 260 10.08 -11.14 0.23
CA THR A 260 10.03 -12.11 1.31
C THR A 260 10.98 -11.75 2.45
N THR A 261 10.52 -12.01 3.67
CA THR A 261 11.32 -11.93 4.88
C THR A 261 11.28 -13.29 5.54
N ALA A 262 12.43 -13.97 5.63
CA ALA A 262 12.53 -15.30 6.18
C ALA A 262 13.79 -15.41 7.06
N GLY A 263 13.59 -15.69 8.36
CA GLY A 263 14.70 -15.71 9.31
C GLY A 263 15.43 -14.37 9.35
N SER A 264 16.73 -14.38 9.01
CA SER A 264 17.58 -13.20 8.94
C SER A 264 17.62 -12.53 7.56
N ASP A 265 16.85 -13.00 6.59
CA ASP A 265 16.99 -12.57 5.21
C ASP A 265 15.78 -11.74 4.76
N TYR A 266 16.07 -10.60 4.13
CA TYR A 266 15.12 -9.79 3.38
C TYR A 266 15.47 -9.88 1.89
N ARG A 267 14.61 -10.56 1.11
CA ARG A 267 14.82 -10.86 -0.31
C ARG A 267 13.78 -10.20 -1.21
N LEU A 268 14.25 -9.69 -2.34
CA LEU A 268 13.47 -9.15 -3.44
C LEU A 268 13.88 -9.83 -4.75
N THR A 269 12.91 -10.13 -5.61
CA THR A 269 13.18 -10.53 -7.01
C THR A 269 12.54 -9.52 -7.95
N ILE A 270 13.36 -8.89 -8.78
CA ILE A 270 13.00 -7.76 -9.65
C ILE A 270 12.73 -8.27 -11.06
N GLU A 271 11.56 -7.94 -11.59
CA GLU A 271 11.20 -8.14 -12.99
C GLU A 271 11.62 -6.92 -13.83
N GLY A 272 11.78 -7.13 -15.14
CA GLY A 272 12.11 -6.07 -16.08
C GLY A 272 12.90 -6.60 -17.27
N ALA A 273 13.10 -5.75 -18.26
CA ALA A 273 13.84 -6.15 -19.47
C ALA A 273 15.34 -6.20 -19.21
N ASP A 274 16.08 -7.05 -19.94
CA ASP A 274 17.53 -7.24 -19.76
C ASP A 274 18.36 -5.97 -19.96
N TRP A 275 17.85 -5.02 -20.75
CA TRP A 275 18.50 -3.73 -20.99
C TRP A 275 18.36 -2.76 -19.81
N GLU A 276 17.34 -2.92 -18.96
CA GLU A 276 17.12 -2.07 -17.80
C GLU A 276 18.20 -2.34 -16.75
N LYS A 277 18.85 -1.27 -16.28
CA LYS A 277 19.78 -1.33 -15.17
C LYS A 277 19.03 -0.99 -13.90
N MET A 278 18.97 -1.96 -13.00
CA MET A 278 18.30 -1.84 -11.72
C MET A 278 19.33 -1.60 -10.62
N THR A 279 18.97 -0.76 -9.66
CA THR A 279 19.74 -0.57 -8.44
C THR A 279 18.83 -0.73 -7.24
N THR A 280 19.17 -1.65 -6.35
CA THR A 280 18.46 -1.85 -5.10
C THR A 280 19.24 -1.25 -3.94
N TYR A 281 18.55 -0.47 -3.13
CA TYR A 281 19.05 0.08 -1.88
C TYR A 281 18.26 -0.53 -0.73
N PHE A 282 18.98 -1.08 0.26
CA PHE A 282 18.40 -1.39 1.56
C PHE A 282 18.68 -0.22 2.50
N ILE A 283 17.64 0.31 3.11
CA ILE A 283 17.64 1.59 3.82
C ILE A 283 17.11 1.36 5.23
N GLY A 284 17.78 1.92 6.24
CA GLY A 284 17.37 1.87 7.64
C GLY A 284 17.47 3.23 8.32
N ASP A 285 17.71 3.22 9.64
CA ASP A 285 17.69 4.41 10.51
C ASP A 285 18.28 5.68 9.89
N GLY A 286 17.51 6.77 9.95
CA GLY A 286 17.83 8.07 9.39
C GLY A 286 17.90 8.13 7.87
N GLY A 287 17.34 7.14 7.16
CA GLY A 287 17.43 7.04 5.70
C GLY A 287 18.80 6.55 5.21
N LYS A 288 19.59 5.92 6.09
CA LYS A 288 20.92 5.45 5.76
C LYS A 288 20.84 4.24 4.83
N VAL A 289 21.56 4.29 3.70
CA VAL A 289 21.81 3.12 2.85
C VAL A 289 22.70 2.13 3.59
N LEU A 290 22.15 0.98 3.94
CA LEU A 290 22.82 -0.13 4.64
C LEU A 290 23.52 -1.06 3.65
N ALA A 291 22.89 -1.30 2.50
CA ALA A 291 23.45 -2.10 1.42
C ALA A 291 22.94 -1.61 0.06
N LYS A 292 23.73 -1.87 -0.98
CA LYS A 292 23.44 -1.55 -2.37
C LYS A 292 23.82 -2.73 -3.25
N THR A 293 22.95 -3.11 -4.17
CA THR A 293 23.23 -4.16 -5.18
C THR A 293 22.63 -3.80 -6.54
N PHE A 294 23.15 -4.44 -7.59
CA PHE A 294 22.69 -4.35 -8.97
C PHE A 294 22.08 -5.68 -9.46
N ASP A 295 22.01 -6.68 -8.58
CA ASP A 295 21.47 -7.99 -8.89
C ASP A 295 19.93 -7.95 -9.00
N ARG A 296 19.38 -8.80 -9.87
CA ARG A 296 17.92 -8.99 -10.00
C ARG A 296 17.32 -9.66 -8.77
N THR A 297 18.09 -10.47 -8.07
CA THR A 297 17.72 -11.02 -6.76
C THR A 297 18.55 -10.30 -5.70
N ALA A 298 17.93 -9.34 -5.03
CA ALA A 298 18.56 -8.56 -3.98
C ALA A 298 18.30 -9.22 -2.62
N VAL A 299 19.34 -9.35 -1.81
CA VAL A 299 19.24 -9.93 -0.45
C VAL A 299 19.95 -9.01 0.53
N TYR A 300 19.29 -8.73 1.65
CA TYR A 300 19.87 -8.12 2.82
C TYR A 300 19.80 -9.09 4.00
N HIS A 301 20.88 -9.15 4.78
CA HIS A 301 20.96 -9.95 5.99
C HIS A 301 20.88 -9.04 7.21
N PHE A 302 19.84 -9.23 8.03
CA PHE A 302 19.67 -8.46 9.26
C PHE A 302 20.82 -8.72 10.23
N THR A 303 21.32 -7.64 10.83
CA THR A 303 22.35 -7.71 11.88
C THR A 303 21.75 -7.77 13.28
N GLY A 304 20.44 -7.49 13.41
CA GLY A 304 19.72 -7.42 14.69
C GLY A 304 19.86 -6.07 15.39
N LYS A 305 20.49 -5.09 14.75
CA LYS A 305 20.69 -3.73 15.29
C LYS A 305 19.77 -2.70 14.64
N GLU A 306 19.14 -3.07 13.52
CA GLU A 306 18.28 -2.19 12.75
C GLU A 306 16.94 -1.98 13.48
N HIS A 307 16.45 -0.74 13.55
CA HIS A 307 15.07 -0.53 13.97
C HIS A 307 14.08 -0.89 12.86
N TYR A 308 14.44 -0.60 11.61
CA TYR A 308 13.74 -1.04 10.42
C TYR A 308 14.71 -1.21 9.25
N VAL A 309 14.30 -2.00 8.27
CA VAL A 309 14.90 -2.01 6.93
C VAL A 309 13.79 -2.00 5.90
N ARG A 310 13.82 -1.04 4.98
CA ARG A 310 13.01 -1.04 3.75
C ARG A 310 13.92 -1.17 2.54
N ALA A 311 13.36 -1.46 1.37
CA ALA A 311 14.10 -1.42 0.13
C ALA A 311 13.48 -0.44 -0.87
N ARG A 312 14.35 0.19 -1.66
CA ARG A 312 13.99 0.96 -2.84
C ARG A 312 14.72 0.39 -4.04
N VAL A 313 13.99 0.15 -5.12
CA VAL A 313 14.55 -0.26 -6.41
C VAL A 313 14.38 0.90 -7.38
N GLU A 314 15.44 1.26 -8.08
CA GLU A 314 15.46 2.29 -9.12
C GLU A 314 15.82 1.64 -10.45
N SER A 315 15.03 1.92 -11.49
CA SER A 315 15.31 1.51 -12.87
C SER A 315 15.96 2.65 -13.66
N SER A 316 16.87 2.30 -14.56
CA SER A 316 17.40 3.23 -15.58
C SER A 316 16.33 3.79 -16.51
N SER A 317 15.13 3.21 -16.56
CA SER A 317 13.97 3.75 -17.28
C SER A 317 13.20 4.84 -16.50
N GLY A 318 13.60 5.13 -15.27
CA GLY A 318 13.04 6.19 -14.42
C GLY A 318 12.00 5.72 -13.39
N GLY A 319 11.49 4.49 -13.53
CA GLY A 319 10.56 3.89 -12.58
C GLY A 319 11.24 3.50 -11.26
N LYS A 320 10.46 3.51 -10.17
CA LYS A 320 10.89 3.07 -8.84
C LYS A 320 9.94 2.00 -8.28
N ALA A 321 10.41 1.25 -7.29
CA ALA A 321 9.56 0.47 -6.38
C ALA A 321 10.02 0.65 -4.94
N TRP A 322 9.07 0.66 -4.01
CA TRP A 322 9.31 0.77 -2.57
C TRP A 322 8.63 -0.39 -1.87
N THR A 323 9.39 -1.14 -1.09
CA THR A 323 8.84 -2.18 -0.24
C THR A 323 8.53 -1.64 1.15
N GLN A 324 7.62 -2.29 1.87
CA GLN A 324 7.31 -1.88 3.22
C GLN A 324 8.46 -2.16 4.20
N PRO A 325 8.65 -1.31 5.23
CA PRO A 325 9.66 -1.51 6.24
C PRO A 325 9.42 -2.81 6.99
N VAL A 326 10.50 -3.57 7.13
CA VAL A 326 10.58 -4.76 7.99
C VAL A 326 11.13 -4.30 9.32
N PHE A 327 10.38 -4.56 10.39
CA PHE A 327 10.80 -4.29 11.76
C PHE A 327 11.29 -5.62 12.35
N PRO A 328 12.61 -5.89 12.36
CA PRO A 328 13.12 -7.15 12.91
C PRO A 328 12.75 -7.29 14.39
N ALA A 329 12.43 -8.52 14.81
CA ALA A 329 12.21 -8.81 16.22
C ALA A 329 13.50 -8.53 17.00
N ARG A 330 13.39 -7.79 18.10
CA ARG A 330 14.48 -7.55 19.05
C ARG A 330 14.72 -8.77 19.93
#